data_AF-A0A1I5DZ13-F1
#
_entry.id   AF-A0A1I5DZ13-F1
#
_cell.length_a   1.000
_cell.length_b   1.000
_cell.length_c   1.000
_cell.angle_alpha   90.00
_cell.angle_beta   90.00
_cell.angle_gamma   90.00
#
_symmetry.space_group_name_H-M   'P 1'
#
loop_
_entity.id
_entity.type
_entity.pdbx_description
1 polymer ?
#
loop_
_entity_poly.entity_id
_entity_poly.type
_entity_poly.pdbx_seq_one_letter_code
_entity_poly.pdbx_strand_id
1 'polypeptide(L)' 'MNKEEYLIKAFKEIRDKNLTVPFELVPGTTVTDIEKMLTSLGKSYLSTKSPIDKIFYEKIEELRKFRQ' A
#
# COMPACT_ATOMS: atom_id res chain seq x y z
N MET A 1 -7.67 -14.26 -8.50
CA MET A 1 -7.56 -12.80 -8.29
C MET A 1 -6.31 -12.34 -9.01
N ASN A 2 -6.45 -11.46 -10.00
CA ASN A 2 -5.31 -10.86 -10.70
C ASN A 2 -4.72 -9.69 -9.88
N LYS A 3 -3.57 -9.15 -10.32
CA LYS A 3 -2.89 -8.04 -9.60
C LYS A 3 -3.77 -6.80 -9.47
N GLU A 4 -4.55 -6.48 -10.49
CA GLU A 4 -5.42 -5.29 -10.51
C GLU A 4 -6.59 -5.43 -9.53
N GLU A 5 -7.28 -6.57 -9.54
CA GLU A 5 -8.32 -6.91 -8.58
C GLU A 5 -7.77 -6.85 -7.15
N TYR A 6 -6.57 -7.40 -6.92
CA TYR A 6 -5.89 -7.35 -5.62
C TYR A 6 -5.70 -5.90 -5.15
N LEU A 7 -5.16 -5.04 -6.00
CA LEU A 7 -4.94 -3.63 -5.66
C LEU A 7 -6.25 -2.90 -5.34
N ILE A 8 -7.29 -3.11 -6.14
CA ILE A 8 -8.60 -2.49 -5.92
C ILE A 8 -9.12 -2.85 -4.52
N LYS A 9 -9.06 -4.15 -4.18
CA LYS A 9 -9.53 -4.62 -2.88
C LYS A 9 -8.65 -4.09 -1.74
N ALA A 10 -7.33 -4.23 -1.85
CA ALA A 10 -6.39 -3.81 -0.82
C ALA A 10 -6.47 -2.30 -0.57
N PHE A 11 -6.57 -1.48 -1.62
CA PHE A 11 -6.66 -0.03 -1.48
C PHE A 11 -7.98 0.40 -0.86
N LYS A 12 -9.07 -0.29 -1.18
CA LYS A 12 -10.35 -0.07 -0.52
C LYS A 12 -10.23 -0.38 0.98
N GLU A 13 -9.68 -1.54 1.34
CA GLU A 13 -9.46 -1.92 2.75
C GLU A 13 -8.56 -0.92 3.50
N ILE A 14 -7.56 -0.33 2.83
CA ILE A 14 -6.68 0.68 3.44
C ILE A 14 -7.42 2.01 3.63
N ARG A 15 -8.20 2.45 2.63
CA ARG A 15 -9.00 3.69 2.72
C ARG A 15 -10.10 3.62 3.76
N ASP A 16 -10.78 2.48 3.86
CA ASP A 16 -11.84 2.23 4.85
C ASP A 16 -11.35 2.33 6.29
N LYS A 17 -10.02 2.25 6.54
CA LYS A 17 -9.44 2.48 7.86
C LYS A 17 -9.44 3.94 8.30
N ASN A 18 -9.64 4.89 7.38
CA ASN A 18 -9.54 6.34 7.67
C ASN A 18 -8.28 6.69 8.49
N LEU A 19 -7.12 6.16 8.10
CA LEU A 19 -5.85 6.39 8.81
C LEU A 19 -5.55 7.90 8.87
N THR A 20 -5.25 8.39 10.06
CA THR A 20 -4.94 9.80 10.27
C THR A 20 -3.49 10.08 9.87
N VAL A 21 -3.26 10.98 8.92
CA VAL A 21 -1.91 11.42 8.50
C VAL A 21 -1.47 12.69 9.25
N PRO A 22 -0.17 12.89 9.52
CA PRO A 22 0.92 11.96 9.23
C PRO A 22 0.99 10.79 10.23
N PHE A 23 1.39 9.62 9.76
CA PHE A 23 1.71 8.48 10.62
C PHE A 23 3.01 7.81 10.19
N GLU A 24 3.65 7.11 11.12
CA GLU A 24 4.85 6.33 10.83
C GLU A 24 4.46 4.88 10.53
N LEU A 25 4.70 4.42 9.30
CA LEU A 25 4.37 3.05 8.89
C LEU A 25 5.41 2.06 9.42
N VAL A 26 6.68 2.44 9.29
CA VAL A 26 7.86 1.76 9.82
C VAL A 26 8.86 2.82 10.26
N PRO A 27 9.80 2.53 11.17
CA PRO A 27 10.82 3.47 11.61
C PRO A 27 11.49 4.20 10.43
N GLY A 28 11.37 5.53 10.42
CA GLY A 28 11.92 6.38 9.36
C GLY A 28 11.08 6.50 8.08
N THR A 29 9.87 5.95 8.05
CA THR A 29 8.91 6.13 6.93
C THR A 29 7.63 6.81 7.42
N THR A 30 7.60 8.13 7.29
CA THR A 30 6.42 8.95 7.56
C THR A 30 5.52 9.01 6.34
N VAL A 31 4.30 8.54 6.47
CA VAL A 31 3.24 8.66 5.46
C VAL A 31 2.48 9.96 5.72
N THR A 32 2.67 10.93 4.85
CA THR A 32 1.97 12.24 4.90
C THR A 32 0.78 12.29 3.94
N ASP A 33 0.79 11.47 2.90
CA ASP A 33 -0.26 11.38 1.88
C ASP A 33 -0.46 9.91 1.46
N ILE A 34 -1.55 9.32 1.95
CA ILE A 34 -1.91 7.92 1.70
C ILE A 34 -2.23 7.70 0.23
N GLU A 35 -3.00 8.60 -0.41
CA GLU A 35 -3.44 8.41 -1.79
C GLU A 35 -2.25 8.43 -2.76
N LYS A 36 -1.30 9.34 -2.53
CA LYS A 36 -0.06 9.40 -3.31
C LYS A 36 0.79 8.14 -3.10
N MET A 37 0.87 7.65 -1.86
CA MET A 37 1.60 6.42 -1.54
C MET A 37 0.96 5.19 -2.22
N LEU A 38 -0.35 5.00 -2.06
CA LEU A 38 -1.10 3.91 -2.69
C LEU A 38 -0.96 3.95 -4.21
N THR A 39 -1.10 5.12 -4.83
CA THR A 39 -0.92 5.27 -6.28
C THR A 39 0.48 4.84 -6.73
N SER A 40 1.52 5.23 -5.99
CA SER A 40 2.90 4.84 -6.28
C SER A 40 3.14 3.33 -6.12
N LEU A 41 2.65 2.75 -5.03
CA LEU A 41 2.73 1.31 -4.76
C LEU A 41 1.99 0.49 -5.81
N GLY A 42 0.78 0.92 -6.20
CA GLY A 42 -0.03 0.24 -7.20
C GLY A 42 0.61 0.24 -8.57
N LYS A 43 1.10 1.40 -9.03
CA LYS A 43 1.84 1.50 -10.30
C LYS A 43 3.06 0.59 -10.31
N SER A 44 3.82 0.60 -9.22
CA SER A 44 5.04 -0.21 -9.11
C SER A 44 4.72 -1.71 -9.06
N TYR A 45 3.67 -2.12 -8.35
CA TYR A 45 3.23 -3.52 -8.27
C TYR A 45 2.74 -4.08 -9.62
N LEU A 46 2.04 -3.26 -10.41
CA LEU A 46 1.58 -3.62 -11.75
C LEU A 46 2.74 -3.64 -12.78
N SER A 47 3.64 -2.67 -12.70
CA SER A 47 4.74 -2.51 -13.65
C SER A 47 5.88 -3.50 -13.43
N THR A 48 6.04 -4.04 -12.21
CA THR A 48 7.16 -4.92 -11.89
C THR A 48 6.79 -6.39 -12.01
N LYS A 49 7.78 -7.18 -12.47
CA LYS A 49 7.72 -8.64 -12.51
C LYS A 49 8.43 -9.21 -11.28
N SER A 50 8.14 -10.45 -10.93
CA SER A 50 8.80 -11.12 -9.81
C SER A 50 10.32 -11.18 -9.97
N PRO A 51 11.08 -11.04 -8.86
CA PRO A 51 10.62 -11.02 -7.46
C PRO A 51 10.33 -9.61 -6.89
N ILE A 52 10.50 -8.55 -7.68
CA ILE A 52 10.45 -7.16 -7.19
C ILE A 52 9.03 -6.78 -6.77
N ASP A 53 8.02 -7.32 -7.46
CA ASP A 53 6.62 -7.12 -7.11
C ASP A 53 6.26 -7.59 -5.69
N LYS A 54 7.01 -8.54 -5.13
CA LYS A 54 6.86 -8.99 -3.75
C LYS A 54 7.10 -7.87 -2.74
N ILE A 55 8.07 -6.99 -2.98
CA ILE A 55 8.39 -5.86 -2.09
C ILE A 55 7.20 -4.88 -2.04
N PHE A 56 6.61 -4.59 -3.20
CA PHE A 56 5.43 -3.73 -3.26
C PHE A 56 4.19 -4.39 -2.64
N TYR A 57 4.03 -5.69 -2.87
CA TYR A 57 2.99 -6.48 -2.21
C TYR A 57 3.12 -6.42 -0.68
N GLU A 58 4.32 -6.65 -0.15
CA GLU A 58 4.60 -6.61 1.28
C GLU A 58 4.29 -5.23 1.87
N LYS A 59 4.71 -4.14 1.23
CA LYS A 59 4.36 -2.78 1.67
C LYS A 59 2.86 -2.48 1.68
N ILE A 60 2.12 -2.98 0.69
CA ILE A 60 0.66 -2.85 0.64
C ILE A 60 0.03 -3.64 1.80
N GLU A 61 0.53 -4.85 2.06
CA GLU A 61 0.09 -5.67 3.19
C GLU A 61 0.42 -5.04 4.55
N GLU A 62 1.58 -4.37 4.68
CA GLU A 62 1.92 -3.60 5.88
C GLU A 62 0.89 -2.50 6.12
N LEU A 63 0.58 -1.68 5.11
CA LEU A 63 -0.47 -0.65 5.21
C LEU A 63 -1.86 -1.24 5.51
N ARG A 64 -2.17 -2.38 4.90
CA ARG A 64 -3.45 -3.07 5.10
C ARG A 64 -3.58 -3.68 6.49
N LYS A 65 -2.48 -4.11 7.10
CA LYS A 65 -2.45 -4.63 8.47
C LYS A 65 -2.21 -3.55 9.51
N PHE A 66 -1.73 -2.38 9.09
CA PHE A 66 -1.53 -1.22 9.95
C PHE A 66 -2.82 -0.88 10.70
N ARG A 67 -2.68 -0.69 12.01
CA ARG A 67 -3.72 -0.28 12.94
C ARG A 67 -3.10 0.83 13.81
N GLN A 68 -3.77 1.98 13.85
CA GLN A 68 -3.46 3.05 14.80
C GLN A 68 -4.01 2.71 16.17
#